data_AF-A0A0L6V0Y1-F1
#
_entry.id   AF-A0A0L6V0Y1-F1
#
_cell.length_a   1.000
_cell.length_b   1.000
_cell.length_c   1.000
_cell.angle_alpha   90.00
_cell.angle_beta   90.00
_cell.angle_gamma   90.00
#
_symmetry.space_group_name_H-M   'P 1'
#
loop_
_entity.id
_entity.type
_entity.pdbx_description
1 polymer ?
#
loop_
_entity_poly.entity_id
_entity_poly.type
_entity_poly.pdbx_seq_one_letter_code
_entity_poly.pdbx_strand_id
1 'polypeptide(L)'
;MAFKEPGDVIAADVIGPYNKSVNRSQYILTVQDLASGLVLAIPLRTKGGATHQLIQWIGQFITLLRWIVKLVRMDNALEFVSNTTLSEYLCKTVALMEAWDLYGSDSLMYNEAIKSAEEKEWWEAMAEEIDSLEHHGVHVEDDPPKEWKRLLRSRWLLETKRTMQGAMPC
;
A
#
# COMPACT_ATOMS: atom_id res chain seq x y z
N MET A 1 0.55 11.55 -14.75
CA MET A 1 0.82 12.80 -13.99
C MET A 1 2.28 12.76 -13.58
N ALA A 2 3.05 13.83 -13.79
CA ALA A 2 4.44 13.85 -13.34
C ALA A 2 4.46 14.27 -11.86
N PHE A 3 4.79 13.33 -10.98
CA PHE A 3 5.00 13.59 -9.55
C PHE A 3 6.31 14.36 -9.37
N LYS A 4 6.23 15.62 -8.96
CA LYS A 4 7.38 16.55 -8.94
C LYS A 4 7.49 17.34 -7.64
N GLU A 5 6.46 17.36 -6.79
CA GLU A 5 6.41 18.17 -5.58
C GLU A 5 6.28 17.31 -4.32
N PRO A 6 6.81 17.74 -3.17
CA PRO A 6 6.66 17.02 -1.90
C PRO A 6 5.20 16.75 -1.56
N GLY A 7 4.91 15.53 -1.11
CA GLY A 7 3.54 15.10 -0.82
C GLY A 7 2.76 14.62 -2.05
N ASP A 8 3.33 14.68 -3.25
CA ASP A 8 2.72 14.10 -4.44
C ASP A 8 2.50 12.60 -4.28
N VAL A 9 3.53 11.87 -3.81
CA VAL A 9 3.46 10.43 -3.56
C VAL A 9 4.24 10.08 -2.31
N ILE A 10 3.52 9.57 -1.31
CA ILE A 10 4.09 8.97 -0.12
C ILE A 10 4.05 7.46 -0.26
N ALA A 11 5.20 6.80 -0.28
CA ALA A 11 5.30 5.34 -0.23
C ALA A 11 5.51 4.90 1.22
N ALA A 12 4.81 3.85 1.65
CA ALA A 12 5.00 3.24 2.95
C ALA A 12 5.06 1.71 2.84
N ASP A 13 5.95 1.10 3.62
CA ASP A 13 6.20 -0.34 3.61
C ASP A 13 6.58 -0.84 5.01
N VAL A 14 6.22 -2.09 5.34
CA VAL A 14 6.52 -2.73 6.62
C VAL A 14 7.48 -3.90 6.40
N ILE A 15 8.71 -3.73 6.85
CA ILE A 15 9.78 -4.70 6.65
C ILE A 15 10.02 -5.49 7.93
N GLY A 16 10.17 -6.82 7.80
CA GLY A 16 10.49 -7.76 8.87
C GLY A 16 9.73 -9.09 8.76
N PRO A 17 9.77 -9.96 9.78
CA PRO A 17 10.38 -9.73 11.09
C PRO A 17 11.90 -9.86 11.11
N TYR A 18 12.55 -9.02 11.91
CA TYR A 18 13.96 -9.08 12.28
C TYR A 18 14.14 -9.67 13.69
N ASN A 19 15.40 -9.95 14.06
CA ASN A 19 15.74 -10.26 15.45
C ASN A 19 15.27 -9.12 16.37
N LYS A 20 14.62 -9.50 17.48
CA LYS A 20 14.09 -8.54 18.44
C LYS A 20 15.20 -7.63 18.93
N SER A 21 15.02 -6.33 18.72
CA SER A 21 15.87 -5.30 19.32
C SER A 21 15.75 -5.29 20.86
N VAL A 22 16.64 -4.54 21.52
CA VAL A 22 16.58 -4.30 22.98
C VAL A 22 15.19 -3.81 23.42
N ASN A 23 14.54 -2.99 22.59
CA ASN A 23 13.21 -2.45 22.83
C ASN A 23 12.06 -3.37 22.39
N ARG A 24 12.37 -4.63 22.05
CA ARG A 24 11.44 -5.65 21.54
C ARG A 24 10.77 -5.30 20.21
N SER A 25 11.28 -4.30 19.49
CA SER A 25 10.87 -4.02 18.11
C SER A 25 11.47 -5.06 17.17
N GLN A 26 10.66 -5.56 16.25
CA GLN A 26 11.02 -6.61 15.29
C GLN A 26 10.59 -6.28 13.86
N TYR A 27 9.84 -5.19 13.64
CA TYR A 27 9.49 -4.69 12.31
C TYR A 27 9.95 -3.25 12.17
N ILE A 28 10.04 -2.77 10.94
CA ILE A 28 10.33 -1.37 10.61
C ILE A 28 9.28 -0.91 9.60
N LEU A 29 8.55 0.15 9.93
CA LEU A 29 7.74 0.88 8.96
C LEU A 29 8.64 1.93 8.30
N THR A 30 8.84 1.81 6.99
CA THR A 30 9.48 2.85 6.19
C THR A 30 8.40 3.73 5.57
N VAL A 31 8.53 5.05 5.70
CA VAL A 31 7.67 6.04 5.03
C VAL A 31 8.57 6.98 4.24
N GLN A 32 8.29 7.13 2.96
CA GLN A 32 9.10 7.92 2.03
C GLN A 32 8.22 8.86 1.21
N ASP A 33 8.61 10.13 1.14
CA ASP A 33 8.11 11.05 0.11
C ASP A 33 8.99 10.93 -1.14
N LEU A 34 8.42 10.45 -2.25
CA LEU A 34 9.19 10.15 -3.46
C LEU A 34 9.73 11.40 -4.16
N ALA A 35 9.09 12.56 -3.97
CA ALA A 35 9.51 13.80 -4.60
C ALA A 35 10.66 14.50 -3.86
N SER A 36 10.61 14.60 -2.53
CA SER A 36 11.70 15.19 -1.75
C SER A 36 12.82 14.22 -1.39
N GLY A 37 12.56 12.91 -1.46
CA GLY A 37 13.47 11.89 -0.96
C GLY A 37 13.51 11.80 0.57
N LEU A 38 12.59 12.45 1.29
CA LEU A 38 12.46 12.33 2.74
C LEU A 38 12.08 10.89 3.09
N VAL A 39 12.93 10.19 3.85
CA VAL A 39 12.69 8.82 4.32
C VAL A 39 12.69 8.80 5.84
N LEU A 40 11.74 8.07 6.43
CA LEU A 40 11.71 7.76 7.85
C LEU A 40 11.57 6.26 8.05
N ALA A 41 12.42 5.70 8.92
CA ALA A 41 12.34 4.32 9.38
C ALA A 41 11.88 4.28 10.83
N ILE A 42 10.69 3.73 11.08
CA ILE A 42 10.03 3.71 12.38
C ILE A 42 10.04 2.27 12.93
N PRO A 43 10.74 1.98 14.02
CA PRO A 43 10.76 0.63 14.60
C PRO A 43 9.42 0.27 15.26
N LEU A 44 8.88 -0.90 14.93
CA LEU A 44 7.61 -1.41 15.43
C LEU A 44 7.78 -2.73 16.18
N ARG A 45 6.97 -2.93 17.22
CA ARG A 45 6.90 -4.19 17.99
C ARG A 45 6.01 -5.24 17.32
N THR A 46 4.97 -4.80 16.64
CA THR A 46 4.00 -5.63 15.92
C THR A 46 3.65 -4.96 14.59
N LYS A 47 3.27 -5.75 13.57
CA LYS A 47 2.84 -5.23 12.26
C LYS A 47 1.66 -4.26 12.39
N GLY A 48 0.66 -4.60 13.21
CA GLY A 48 -0.52 -3.76 13.44
C GLY A 48 -0.24 -2.37 14.04
N GLY A 49 0.98 -2.11 14.52
CA GLY A 49 1.39 -0.75 14.93
C GLY A 49 1.67 0.20 13.77
N ALA A 50 1.84 -0.31 12.54
CA ALA A 50 2.18 0.47 11.36
C ALA A 50 1.13 1.54 11.05
N THR A 51 -0.15 1.18 11.14
CA THR A 51 -1.27 2.07 10.85
C THR A 51 -1.24 3.34 11.69
N HIS A 52 -1.06 3.19 13.00
CA HIS A 52 -1.05 4.32 13.93
C HIS A 52 0.12 5.27 13.63
N GLN A 53 1.30 4.70 13.40
CA GLN A 53 2.51 5.48 13.11
C GLN A 53 2.40 6.20 11.76
N LEU A 54 1.78 5.57 10.75
CA LEU A 54 1.56 6.20 9.46
C LEU A 54 0.60 7.39 9.55
N ILE A 55 -0.53 7.23 10.25
CA ILE A 55 -1.49 8.34 10.48
C ILE A 55 -0.80 9.50 11.18
N GLN A 56 -0.04 9.21 12.24
CA GLN A 56 0.69 10.23 12.98
C GLN A 56 1.70 10.95 12.08
N TRP A 57 2.44 10.20 11.25
CA TRP A 57 3.41 10.76 10.33
C TRP A 57 2.76 11.68 9.29
N ILE A 58 1.66 11.23 8.65
CA ILE A 58 0.93 12.04 7.66
C ILE A 58 0.40 13.32 8.33
N GLY A 59 -0.14 13.22 9.54
CA GLY A 59 -0.60 14.38 10.29
C GLY A 59 0.52 15.38 10.58
N GLN A 60 1.72 14.90 10.94
CA GLN A 60 2.90 15.75 11.14
C GLN A 60 3.39 16.37 9.84
N PHE A 61 3.42 15.60 8.75
CA PHE A 61 3.82 16.08 7.42
C PHE A 61 2.92 17.24 6.96
N ILE A 62 1.61 17.09 7.10
CA ILE A 62 0.63 18.12 6.75
C ILE A 62 0.73 19.32 7.70
N THR A 63 0.82 19.09 9.00
CA THR A 63 0.73 20.18 10.00
C THR A 63 2.02 20.97 10.13
N LEU A 64 3.16 20.29 10.18
CA LEU A 64 4.47 20.91 10.42
C LEU A 64 5.13 21.39 9.14
N LEU A 65 5.09 20.56 8.09
CA LEU A 65 5.75 20.87 6.81
C LEU A 65 4.82 21.59 5.83
N ARG A 66 3.52 21.70 6.14
CA ARG A 66 2.50 22.41 5.35
C ARG A 66 2.34 21.89 3.91
N TRP A 67 2.72 20.64 3.68
CA TRP A 67 2.52 19.96 2.41
C TRP A 67 1.23 19.13 2.42
N ILE A 68 0.52 19.12 1.31
CA ILE A 68 -0.69 18.31 1.14
C ILE A 68 -0.27 16.96 0.55
N VAL A 69 -0.79 15.87 1.12
CA VAL A 69 -0.56 14.53 0.58
C VAL A 69 -1.60 14.23 -0.49
N LYS A 70 -1.15 14.11 -1.74
CA LYS A 70 -2.01 13.81 -2.90
C LYS A 70 -2.24 12.32 -3.03
N LEU A 71 -1.18 11.52 -2.90
CA LEU A 71 -1.22 10.07 -3.03
C LEU A 71 -0.47 9.38 -1.90
N VAL A 72 -1.07 8.34 -1.32
CA VAL A 72 -0.36 7.37 -0.48
C VAL A 72 -0.36 6.02 -1.18
N ARG A 73 0.84 5.42 -1.22
CA ARG A 73 1.16 4.12 -1.80
C ARG A 73 1.57 3.18 -0.68
N MET A 74 0.85 2.08 -0.55
CA MET A 74 1.10 0.99 0.38
C MET A 74 0.85 -0.32 -0.37
N ASP A 75 1.48 -1.40 0.08
CA ASP A 75 1.08 -2.73 -0.34
C ASP A 75 -0.29 -3.09 0.27
N ASN A 76 -0.96 -4.09 -0.29
CA ASN A 76 -2.24 -4.58 0.25
C ASN A 76 -2.03 -5.48 1.48
N ALA A 77 -0.96 -5.26 2.25
CA ALA A 77 -0.72 -6.02 3.46
C ALA A 77 -1.93 -5.88 4.40
N LEU A 78 -2.29 -7.00 5.04
CA LEU A 78 -3.52 -7.15 5.81
C LEU A 78 -3.66 -6.06 6.89
N GLU A 79 -2.55 -5.60 7.45
CA GLU A 79 -2.47 -4.50 8.43
C GLU A 79 -3.00 -3.14 7.94
N PHE A 80 -2.95 -2.87 6.64
CA PHE A 80 -3.43 -1.62 6.05
C PHE A 80 -4.85 -1.75 5.50
N VAL A 81 -5.20 -2.92 4.95
CA VAL A 81 -6.51 -3.17 4.33
C VAL A 81 -7.61 -3.38 5.37
N SER A 82 -7.34 -4.12 6.44
CA SER A 82 -8.35 -4.43 7.48
C SER A 82 -8.64 -3.26 8.44
N ASN A 83 -7.92 -2.14 8.33
CA ASN A 83 -8.00 -1.06 9.30
C ASN A 83 -8.92 0.09 8.86
N THR A 84 -10.15 0.08 9.36
CA THR A 84 -11.17 1.11 9.10
C THR A 84 -10.73 2.52 9.53
N THR A 85 -9.90 2.64 10.57
CA THR A 85 -9.41 3.95 11.04
C THR A 85 -8.46 4.59 10.02
N LEU A 86 -7.64 3.78 9.35
CA LEU A 86 -6.73 4.27 8.31
C LEU A 86 -7.49 4.76 7.09
N SER A 87 -8.42 3.95 6.60
CA SER A 87 -9.20 4.29 5.41
C SER A 87 -10.04 5.55 5.64
N GLU A 88 -10.68 5.68 6.81
CA GLU A 88 -11.40 6.90 7.19
C GLU A 88 -10.51 8.14 7.27
N TYR A 89 -9.32 8.01 7.87
CA TYR A 89 -8.37 9.13 7.97
C TYR A 89 -7.88 9.56 6.58
N LEU A 90 -7.41 8.61 5.77
CA LEU A 90 -6.92 8.87 4.42
C LEU A 90 -8.01 9.48 3.53
N CYS A 91 -9.27 9.07 3.66
CA CYS A 91 -10.37 9.67 2.90
C CYS A 91 -10.62 11.15 3.20
N LYS A 92 -10.32 11.57 4.44
CA LYS A 92 -10.43 12.96 4.87
C LYS A 92 -9.21 13.79 4.48
N THR A 93 -8.02 13.22 4.53
CA THR A 93 -6.76 13.97 4.45
C THR A 93 -6.01 13.83 3.13
N VAL A 94 -6.25 12.76 2.37
CA VAL A 94 -5.54 12.42 1.14
C VAL A 94 -6.49 12.50 -0.05
N ALA A 95 -5.99 13.01 -1.18
CA ALA A 95 -6.80 13.17 -2.38
C ALA A 95 -7.06 11.85 -3.14
N LEU A 96 -6.11 10.91 -3.09
CA LEU A 96 -6.13 9.63 -3.81
C LEU A 96 -5.32 8.56 -3.04
N MET A 97 -5.73 7.30 -3.07
CA MET A 97 -4.94 6.16 -2.57
C MET A 97 -4.77 5.20 -3.75
N GLU A 98 -3.54 4.81 -4.03
CA GLU A 98 -3.24 3.80 -5.05
C GLU A 98 -2.25 2.82 -4.43
N ALA A 99 -2.59 1.54 -4.41
CA ALA A 99 -1.63 0.47 -4.13
C ALA A 99 -0.74 0.32 -5.38
N TRP A 100 0.58 0.45 -5.22
CA TRP A 100 1.54 0.39 -6.34
C TRP A 100 2.88 -0.22 -5.91
N ASP A 101 3.49 -0.85 -6.89
CA ASP A 101 4.74 -1.62 -6.93
C ASP A 101 6.04 -0.78 -6.74
N LEU A 102 7.08 -1.43 -6.20
CA LEU A 102 8.44 -0.97 -5.89
C LEU A 102 9.42 -1.05 -7.08
N TYR A 103 9.08 -1.68 -8.21
CA TYR A 103 9.95 -1.83 -9.39
C TYR A 103 9.25 -1.45 -10.69
N GLY A 104 9.05 -0.14 -10.89
CA GLY A 104 8.36 0.41 -12.06
C GLY A 104 8.90 -0.08 -13.41
N SER A 105 8.08 -0.86 -14.12
CA SER A 105 7.99 -0.91 -15.59
C SER A 105 6.76 -1.69 -16.08
N ASP A 106 6.28 -2.70 -15.36
CA ASP A 106 5.37 -3.71 -15.92
C ASP A 106 3.99 -3.78 -15.22
N SER A 107 3.53 -2.71 -14.57
CA SER A 107 2.20 -2.71 -13.95
C SER A 107 1.11 -2.59 -15.01
N LEU A 108 0.36 -3.67 -15.22
CA LEU A 108 -0.76 -3.72 -16.15
C LEU A 108 -2.08 -3.36 -15.44
N MET A 109 -2.96 -2.61 -16.10
CA MET A 109 -4.34 -2.50 -15.65
C MET A 109 -5.02 -3.87 -15.79
N TYR A 110 -6.07 -4.16 -15.01
CA TYR A 110 -6.83 -5.43 -15.12
C TYR A 110 -7.12 -5.84 -16.57
N ASN A 111 -7.63 -4.91 -17.37
CA ASN A 111 -7.99 -5.14 -18.76
C ASN A 111 -6.78 -5.40 -19.68
N GLU A 112 -5.58 -4.97 -19.28
CA GLU A 112 -4.33 -5.23 -19.99
C GLU A 112 -3.71 -6.56 -19.54
N ALA A 113 -3.79 -6.89 -18.24
CA ALA A 113 -3.30 -8.14 -17.66
C ALA A 113 -4.05 -9.37 -18.21
N ILE A 114 -5.37 -9.33 -18.27
CA ILE A 114 -6.18 -10.42 -18.85
C ILE A 114 -6.02 -10.57 -20.37
N LYS A 115 -5.40 -9.59 -21.04
CA LYS A 115 -5.09 -9.64 -22.49
C LYS A 115 -3.63 -9.95 -22.76
N SER A 116 -2.82 -10.12 -21.71
CA SER A 116 -1.42 -10.44 -21.82
C SER A 116 -1.22 -11.93 -22.11
N ALA A 117 -0.02 -12.32 -22.55
CA ALA A 117 0.32 -13.73 -22.75
C ALA A 117 0.28 -14.54 -21.44
N GLU A 118 0.34 -13.85 -20.30
CA GLU A 118 0.38 -14.42 -18.94
C GLU A 118 -1.03 -14.51 -18.32
N GLU A 119 -2.11 -14.29 -19.09
CA GLU A 119 -3.52 -14.30 -18.63
C GLU A 119 -3.85 -15.45 -17.67
N LYS A 120 -3.37 -16.65 -17.99
CA LYS A 120 -3.62 -17.84 -17.19
C LYS A 120 -2.96 -17.77 -15.80
N GLU A 121 -1.74 -17.26 -15.72
CA GLU A 121 -1.01 -17.08 -14.46
C GLU A 121 -1.68 -16.00 -13.59
N TRP A 122 -2.22 -14.95 -14.21
CA TRP A 122 -3.03 -13.96 -13.50
C TRP A 122 -4.30 -14.54 -12.91
N TRP A 123 -4.99 -15.39 -13.67
CA TRP A 123 -6.21 -16.04 -13.19
C TRP A 123 -5.92 -16.96 -12.00
N GLU A 124 -4.86 -17.76 -12.09
CA GLU A 124 -4.42 -18.65 -11.02
C GLU A 124 -3.99 -17.86 -9.77
N ALA A 125 -3.21 -16.78 -9.92
CA ALA A 125 -2.79 -15.94 -8.79
C ALA A 125 -3.96 -15.19 -8.12
N MET A 126 -4.91 -14.67 -8.91
CA MET A 126 -6.12 -14.04 -8.35
C MET A 126 -7.00 -15.06 -7.63
N ALA A 127 -7.09 -16.28 -8.14
CA ALA A 127 -7.81 -17.37 -7.47
C ALA A 127 -7.13 -17.78 -6.16
N GLU A 128 -5.80 -17.90 -6.13
CA GLU A 128 -5.05 -18.18 -4.89
C GLU A 128 -5.23 -17.08 -3.83
N GLU A 129 -5.24 -15.81 -4.24
CA GLU A 129 -5.46 -14.68 -3.34
C GLU A 129 -6.89 -14.68 -2.79
N ILE A 130 -7.90 -14.90 -3.64
CA ILE A 130 -9.31 -15.02 -3.22
C ILE A 130 -9.49 -16.21 -2.27
N ASP A 131 -8.93 -17.38 -2.59
CA ASP A 131 -8.96 -18.57 -1.74
C ASP A 131 -8.29 -18.30 -0.39
N SER A 132 -7.19 -17.55 -0.37
CA SER A 132 -6.53 -17.11 0.85
C SER A 132 -7.43 -16.18 1.69
N LEU A 133 -8.09 -15.21 1.04
CA LEU A 133 -9.01 -14.28 1.71
C LEU A 133 -10.27 -14.97 2.24
N GLU A 134 -10.80 -15.96 1.51
CA GLU A 134 -11.90 -16.83 1.93
C GLU A 134 -11.48 -17.70 3.11
N HIS A 135 -10.33 -18.37 3.01
CA HIS A 135 -9.81 -19.25 4.04
C HIS A 135 -9.61 -18.56 5.38
N HIS A 136 -9.11 -17.32 5.36
CA HIS A 136 -8.89 -16.54 6.58
C HIS A 136 -10.14 -15.78 7.05
N GLY A 137 -11.24 -15.78 6.27
CA GLY A 137 -12.50 -15.08 6.61
C GLY A 137 -12.32 -13.57 6.76
N VAL A 138 -11.36 -12.99 6.04
CA VAL A 138 -10.92 -11.59 6.21
C VAL A 138 -11.58 -10.62 5.23
N HIS A 139 -12.44 -11.11 4.34
CA HIS A 139 -13.19 -10.27 3.40
C HIS A 139 -14.69 -10.39 3.63
N VAL A 140 -15.38 -9.25 3.48
CA VAL A 140 -16.84 -9.16 3.41
C VAL A 140 -17.11 -8.28 2.19
N GLU A 141 -17.79 -8.84 1.19
CA GLU A 141 -18.35 -8.01 0.12
C GLU A 141 -19.47 -7.17 0.73
N ASP A 142 -19.31 -5.85 0.69
CA ASP A 142 -20.31 -4.91 1.19
C ASP A 142 -20.55 -3.81 0.15
N ASP A 143 -21.78 -3.34 0.10
CA ASP A 143 -22.14 -2.23 -0.76
C ASP A 143 -21.50 -0.94 -0.21
N PRO A 144 -21.02 -0.04 -1.09
CA PRO A 144 -20.52 1.25 -0.63
C PRO A 144 -21.62 1.99 0.16
N PRO A 145 -21.32 2.51 1.38
CA PRO A 145 -22.30 3.20 2.19
C PRO A 145 -22.97 4.34 1.41
N LYS A 146 -24.31 4.29 1.32
CA LYS A 146 -25.13 5.23 0.52
C LYS A 146 -24.96 6.70 0.92
N GLU A 147 -24.44 6.93 2.13
CA GLU A 147 -24.20 8.23 2.73
C GLU A 147 -22.86 8.87 2.33
N TRP A 148 -21.93 8.11 1.73
CA TRP A 148 -20.63 8.62 1.32
C TRP A 148 -20.68 9.24 -0.08
N LYS A 149 -20.68 10.58 -0.13
CA LYS A 149 -20.70 11.37 -1.38
C LYS A 149 -19.44 11.23 -2.24
N ARG A 150 -18.34 10.71 -1.67
CA ARG A 150 -17.05 10.59 -2.35
C ARG A 150 -16.38 9.29 -1.91
N LEU A 151 -16.53 8.24 -2.72
CA LEU A 151 -15.73 7.03 -2.58
C LEU A 151 -14.28 7.36 -2.90
N LEU A 152 -13.38 6.80 -2.11
CA LEU A 152 -11.98 6.90 -2.38
C LEU A 152 -11.70 6.13 -3.68
N ARG A 153 -11.13 6.81 -4.69
CA ARG A 153 -10.81 6.14 -5.95
C ARG A 153 -9.60 5.25 -5.73
N SER A 154 -9.84 4.00 -5.35
CA SER A 154 -8.82 2.97 -5.37
C SER A 154 -8.65 2.46 -6.80
N ARG A 155 -7.41 2.15 -7.17
CA ARG A 155 -7.07 1.51 -8.44
C ARG A 155 -6.24 0.28 -8.10
N TRP A 156 -6.71 -0.88 -8.55
CA TRP A 156 -5.95 -2.11 -8.48
C TRP A 156 -5.01 -2.18 -9.68
N LEU A 157 -3.77 -2.53 -9.41
CA LEU A 157 -2.73 -2.73 -10.40
C LEU A 157 -2.16 -4.12 -10.20
N LEU A 158 -1.99 -4.81 -11.30
CA LEU A 158 -1.54 -6.19 -11.33
C LEU A 158 -0.08 -6.19 -11.78
N GLU A 159 0.78 -6.88 -11.03
CA GLU A 159 2.21 -7.02 -11.36
C GLU A 159 2.69 -8.48 -11.28
N THR A 160 3.45 -8.91 -12.29
CA THR A 160 3.99 -10.27 -12.38
C THR A 160 5.22 -10.32 -11.48
N LYS A 161 5.12 -11.03 -10.36
CA LYS A 161 6.24 -11.17 -9.42
C LYS A 161 7.36 -11.99 -10.06
N ARG A 162 8.33 -11.33 -10.69
CA ARG A 162 9.58 -11.98 -11.12
C ARG A 162 10.31 -12.45 -9.87
N THR A 163 11.03 -13.56 -9.98
CA THR A 163 11.74 -14.29 -8.91
C THR A 163 12.24 -13.40 -7.76
N MET A 164 12.37 -13.94 -6.54
CA MET A 164 12.75 -13.18 -5.31
C MET A 164 14.00 -12.26 -5.42
N GLN A 165 14.77 -12.33 -6.51
CA GLN A 165 15.97 -11.55 -6.77
C GLN A 165 15.88 -10.64 -8.02
N GLY A 166 14.75 -10.57 -8.73
CA GLY A 166 14.54 -9.63 -9.85
C GLY A 166 15.33 -9.92 -11.14
N ALA A 167 15.80 -11.16 -11.35
CA ALA A 167 16.49 -11.53 -12.59
C ALA A 167 15.54 -12.20 -13.61
N MET A 168 15.72 -11.86 -14.89
CA MET A 168 15.04 -12.50 -16.03
C MET A 168 15.45 -13.99 -16.11
N PRO A 169 14.51 -14.93 -16.31
CA PRO A 169 14.88 -16.27 -16.73
C PRO A 169 15.42 -16.21 -18.17
N CYS A 170 16.54 -16.89 -18.41
CA CYS A 170 17.05 -17.14 -19.75
C CYS A 170 16.06 -17.94 -20.60
#